data_AF-A0A0F9C959-F1
#
_entry.id   AF-A0A0F9C959-F1
#
_cell.length_a   1.000
_cell.length_b   1.000
_cell.length_c   1.000
_cell.angle_alpha   90.00
_cell.angle_beta   90.00
_cell.angle_gamma   90.00
#
_symmetry.space_group_name_H-M   'P 1'
#
loop_
_entity.id
_entity.type
_entity.pdbx_description
1 polymer ?
#
loop_
_entity_poly.entity_id
_entity_poly.type
_entity_poly.pdbx_seq_one_letter_code
_entity_poly.pdbx_strand_id
1 'polypeptide(L)'
;IGNTYFRLGDIGRAILFYRRAQLLIPADPNLKHNLRYVRSRRVDLIPSWQDSTVYRTLFFWHYSFPPRIKVLLFIAAFWGICLITGFGLLQPNRRKLWKRISLTAVSGIALMMVVSLVTDEIILRNLEDGIIIAEEVVARKGDGIAYQRSFVDSLHQGTEFRLLEERAGWFYIELTDGRTGWIPDSAAEMVLPASDGR
;
A
#
# COMPACT_ATOMS: atom_id res chain seq x y z
N ILE A 1 17.77 2.51 13.03
CA ILE A 1 17.56 1.13 13.53
C ILE A 1 17.41 0.11 12.39
N GLY A 2 16.66 0.38 11.30
CA GLY A 2 16.63 -0.56 10.14
C GLY A 2 18.02 -0.92 9.58
N ASN A 3 18.88 0.08 9.35
CA ASN A 3 20.27 -0.11 8.95
C ASN A 3 21.10 -0.97 9.93
N THR A 4 20.82 -0.91 11.24
CA THR A 4 21.59 -1.66 12.23
C THR A 4 21.20 -3.13 12.22
N TYR A 5 19.90 -3.45 12.19
CA TYR A 5 19.45 -4.84 12.02
C TYR A 5 19.94 -5.46 10.72
N PHE A 6 19.93 -4.68 9.63
CA PHE A 6 20.46 -5.15 8.36
C PHE A 6 21.94 -5.53 8.44
N ARG A 7 22.77 -4.70 9.10
CA ARG A 7 24.20 -4.99 9.30
C ARG A 7 24.45 -6.19 10.23
N LEU A 8 23.49 -6.50 11.11
CA LEU A 8 23.53 -7.68 11.98
C LEU A 8 23.03 -8.95 11.27
N GLY A 9 22.55 -8.86 10.02
CA GLY A 9 21.99 -9.99 9.27
C GLY A 9 20.54 -10.32 9.61
N ASP A 10 19.89 -9.53 10.48
CA ASP A 10 18.47 -9.66 10.83
C ASP A 10 17.64 -8.90 9.78
N ILE A 11 17.35 -9.60 8.68
CA ILE A 11 16.62 -9.07 7.52
C ILE A 11 15.16 -8.80 7.90
N GLY A 12 14.54 -9.67 8.70
CA GLY A 12 13.15 -9.53 9.13
C GLY A 12 12.91 -8.20 9.86
N ARG A 13 13.69 -7.95 10.93
CA ARG A 13 13.56 -6.69 11.68
C ARG A 13 14.04 -5.50 10.87
N ALA A 14 15.05 -5.65 10.01
CA ALA A 14 15.47 -4.56 9.13
C ALA A 14 14.30 -4.07 8.26
N ILE A 15 13.59 -4.98 7.58
CA ILE A 15 12.43 -4.67 6.76
C ILE A 15 11.32 -4.06 7.60
N LEU A 16 11.02 -4.64 8.77
CA LEU A 16 10.01 -4.10 9.70
C LEU A 16 10.26 -2.63 10.05
N PHE A 17 11.47 -2.27 10.45
CA PHE A 17 11.78 -0.88 10.80
C PHE A 17 11.79 0.05 9.59
N TYR A 18 12.15 -0.44 8.40
CA TYR A 18 12.00 0.35 7.18
C TYR A 18 10.54 0.58 6.80
N ARG A 19 9.68 -0.43 6.97
CA ARG A 19 8.22 -0.31 6.77
C ARG A 19 7.61 0.68 7.75
N ARG A 20 7.98 0.61 9.03
CA ARG A 20 7.59 1.61 10.05
C ARG A 20 8.04 3.02 9.67
N ALA A 21 9.29 3.18 9.21
CA ALA A 21 9.77 4.48 8.73
C ALA A 21 8.99 4.97 7.49
N GLN A 22 8.56 4.06 6.61
CA GLN A 22 7.81 4.40 5.40
C GLN A 22 6.45 5.01 5.71
N LEU A 23 5.85 4.66 6.85
CA LEU A 23 4.62 5.31 7.32
C LEU A 23 4.84 6.78 7.70
N LEU A 24 6.03 7.11 8.21
CA LEU A 24 6.37 8.47 8.65
C LEU A 24 6.89 9.34 7.50
N ILE A 25 7.72 8.77 6.62
CA ILE A 25 8.40 9.47 5.53
C ILE A 25 8.26 8.73 4.19
N PRO A 26 7.03 8.54 3.67
CA PRO A 26 6.75 7.73 2.47
C PRO A 26 7.35 8.28 1.18
N ALA A 27 7.73 9.56 1.15
CA ALA A 27 8.31 10.22 -0.02
C ALA A 27 9.84 10.13 -0.08
N ASP A 28 10.51 9.67 0.97
CA ASP A 28 11.97 9.69 1.06
C ASP A 28 12.61 8.71 0.04
N PRO A 29 13.45 9.20 -0.90
CA PRO A 29 14.08 8.35 -1.91
C PRO A 29 15.09 7.35 -1.33
N ASN A 30 15.84 7.75 -0.30
CA ASN A 30 16.86 6.90 0.33
C ASN A 30 16.21 5.74 1.08
N LEU A 31 15.09 6.00 1.76
CA LEU A 31 14.30 4.96 2.42
C LEU A 31 13.81 3.92 1.41
N LYS A 32 13.23 4.37 0.28
CA LYS A 32 12.77 3.46 -0.78
C LYS A 32 13.91 2.63 -1.36
N HIS A 33 15.06 3.25 -1.58
CA HIS A 33 16.25 2.57 -2.08
C HIS A 33 16.74 1.50 -1.09
N ASN A 34 16.88 1.85 0.19
CA ASN A 34 17.35 0.94 1.24
C ASN A 34 16.37 -0.21 1.47
N LEU A 35 15.07 0.06 1.54
CA LEU A 35 14.04 -0.98 1.69
C LEU A 35 14.10 -1.98 0.51
N ARG A 36 14.20 -1.47 -0.73
CA ARG A 36 14.34 -2.33 -1.91
C ARG A 36 15.61 -3.18 -1.86
N TYR A 37 16.72 -2.59 -1.42
CA TYR A 37 17.99 -3.29 -1.28
C TYR A 37 17.92 -4.41 -0.25
N VAL A 38 17.27 -4.18 0.90
CA VAL A 38 17.11 -5.23 1.91
C VAL A 38 16.13 -6.31 1.44
N ARG A 39 15.03 -5.94 0.77
CA ARG A 39 14.07 -6.88 0.18
C ARG A 39 14.71 -7.82 -0.85
N SER A 40 15.71 -7.35 -1.60
CA SER A 40 16.42 -8.19 -2.57
C SER A 40 17.45 -9.15 -1.93
N ARG A 41 17.64 -9.10 -0.60
CA ARG A 41 18.48 -10.03 0.16
C ARG A 41 17.69 -11.14 0.85
N ARG A 42 16.37 -11.14 0.73
CA ARG A 42 15.50 -12.17 1.31
C ARG A 42 15.73 -13.52 0.64
N VAL A 43 15.49 -14.59 1.41
CA VAL A 43 15.45 -15.96 0.89
C VAL A 43 14.18 -16.15 0.05
N ASP A 44 13.04 -15.73 0.58
CA ASP A 44 11.75 -15.83 -0.09
C ASP A 44 11.58 -14.67 -1.07
N LEU A 45 11.63 -14.96 -2.37
CA LEU A 45 11.42 -14.00 -3.45
C LEU A 45 9.97 -14.05 -3.93
N ILE A 46 9.04 -13.65 -3.06
CA ILE A 46 7.63 -13.46 -3.44
C ILE A 46 7.49 -12.04 -4.01
N PRO A 47 7.08 -11.87 -5.28
CA PRO A 47 6.95 -10.55 -5.87
C PRO A 47 5.88 -9.75 -5.13
N SER A 48 6.27 -8.63 -4.53
CA SER A 48 5.32 -7.71 -3.92
C SER A 48 4.64 -6.86 -5.00
N TRP A 49 3.34 -6.59 -4.86
CA TRP A 49 2.62 -5.67 -5.78
C TRP A 49 3.25 -4.26 -5.80
N GLN A 50 4.03 -3.90 -4.78
CA GLN A 50 4.71 -2.61 -4.69
C GLN A 50 5.99 -2.51 -5.54
N ASP A 51 6.61 -3.63 -5.93
CA ASP A 51 7.90 -3.65 -6.62
C ASP A 51 7.80 -3.72 -8.15
N SER A 52 6.60 -3.74 -8.71
CA SER A 52 6.38 -3.79 -10.15
C SER A 52 6.79 -2.46 -10.83
N THR A 53 8.09 -2.35 -11.08
CA THR A 53 8.76 -1.22 -11.75
C THR A 53 8.13 -0.92 -13.12
N VAL A 54 7.56 -1.93 -13.77
CA VAL A 54 6.88 -1.84 -15.06
C VAL A 54 5.69 -0.86 -15.04
N TYR A 55 4.83 -0.92 -14.01
CA TYR A 55 3.71 0.04 -13.89
C TYR A 55 4.21 1.45 -13.56
N ARG A 56 5.30 1.57 -12.80
CA ARG A 56 5.90 2.87 -12.47
C ARG A 56 6.54 3.54 -13.69
N THR A 57 7.05 2.79 -14.65
CA THR A 57 7.60 3.33 -15.91
C THR A 57 6.50 3.68 -16.91
N LEU A 58 5.48 2.82 -17.07
CA LEU A 58 4.37 3.06 -17.98
C LEU A 58 3.39 4.13 -17.48
N PHE A 59 3.21 4.26 -16.16
CA PHE A 59 2.33 5.24 -15.51
C PHE A 59 3.10 6.22 -14.62
N PHE A 60 4.33 6.58 -15.01
CA PHE A 60 5.19 7.47 -14.19
C PHE A 60 4.49 8.80 -13.85
N TRP A 61 3.70 9.36 -14.77
CA TRP A 61 2.93 10.59 -14.55
C TRP A 61 1.90 10.46 -13.41
N HIS A 62 1.34 9.25 -13.22
CA HIS A 62 0.42 8.96 -12.13
C HIS A 62 1.15 8.81 -10.78
N TYR A 63 2.37 8.26 -10.76
CA TYR A 63 3.11 7.97 -9.52
C TYR A 63 4.12 9.05 -9.09
N SER A 64 4.42 10.03 -9.94
CA SER A 64 5.45 11.05 -9.66
C SER A 64 4.94 12.17 -8.77
N PHE A 65 3.63 12.40 -8.73
CA PHE A 65 3.03 13.46 -7.91
C PHE A 65 2.50 12.91 -6.59
N PRO A 66 2.93 13.48 -5.44
CA PRO A 66 2.30 13.22 -4.15
C PRO A 66 0.77 13.47 -4.24
N PRO A 67 -0.05 12.72 -3.50
CA PRO A 67 -1.52 12.90 -3.50
C PRO A 67 -1.94 14.37 -3.30
N ARG A 68 -1.19 15.09 -2.45
CA ARG A 68 -1.38 16.52 -2.17
C ARG A 68 -1.24 17.42 -3.41
N ILE A 69 -0.28 17.16 -4.29
CA ILE A 69 -0.08 17.96 -5.52
C ILE A 69 -1.21 17.68 -6.51
N LYS A 70 -1.66 16.42 -6.60
CA LYS A 70 -2.82 16.06 -7.42
C LYS A 70 -4.08 16.79 -6.95
N VAL A 71 -4.32 16.82 -5.64
CA VAL A 71 -5.43 17.57 -5.02
C VAL A 71 -5.32 19.07 -5.28
N LEU A 72 -4.12 19.66 -5.17
CA LEU A 72 -3.93 21.10 -5.43
C LEU A 72 -4.21 21.47 -6.89
N LEU A 73 -3.66 20.70 -7.84
CA LEU A 73 -3.92 20.89 -9.27
C LEU A 73 -5.41 20.71 -9.59
N PHE A 74 -6.07 19.78 -8.90
CA PHE A 74 -7.50 19.54 -9.03
C PHE A 74 -8.34 20.72 -8.51
N ILE A 75 -8.02 21.25 -7.33
CA ILE A 75 -8.68 22.45 -6.78
C ILE A 75 -8.49 23.64 -7.71
N ALA A 76 -7.27 23.86 -8.23
CA ALA A 76 -6.99 24.94 -9.16
C ALA A 76 -7.79 24.80 -10.47
N ALA A 77 -7.87 23.59 -11.03
CA ALA A 77 -8.66 23.31 -12.23
C ALA A 77 -10.17 23.49 -11.98
N PHE A 78 -10.67 23.04 -10.83
CA PHE A 78 -12.06 23.23 -10.41
C PHE A 78 -12.44 24.70 -10.37
N TRP A 79 -11.67 25.52 -9.65
CA TRP A 79 -11.91 26.96 -9.57
C TRP A 79 -11.77 27.64 -10.92
N GLY A 80 -10.79 27.25 -11.74
CA GLY A 80 -10.66 27.75 -13.11
C GLY A 80 -11.90 27.50 -13.96
N ILE A 81 -12.45 26.28 -13.91
CA ILE A 81 -13.66 25.92 -14.65
C ILE A 81 -14.90 26.64 -14.09
N CYS A 82 -15.03 26.78 -12.77
CA CYS A 82 -16.10 27.55 -12.15
C CYS A 82 -16.07 29.02 -12.58
N LEU A 83 -14.90 29.64 -12.68
CA LEU A 83 -14.75 31.02 -13.15
C LEU A 83 -15.12 31.16 -14.63
N ILE A 84 -14.64 30.25 -15.49
CA ILE A 84 -14.93 30.27 -16.94
C ILE A 84 -16.43 30.04 -17.20
N THR A 85 -17.04 29.07 -16.51
CA THR A 85 -18.47 28.76 -16.67
C THR A 85 -19.37 29.83 -16.04
N GLY A 86 -18.98 30.39 -14.88
CA GLY A 86 -19.66 31.51 -14.25
C GLY A 86 -19.68 32.75 -15.15
N PHE A 87 -18.53 33.10 -15.74
CA PHE A 87 -18.44 34.20 -16.70
C PHE A 87 -19.25 33.92 -17.98
N GLY A 88 -19.23 32.68 -18.46
CA GLY A 88 -20.03 32.25 -19.61
C GLY A 88 -21.55 32.30 -19.41
N LEU A 89 -22.03 32.02 -18.19
CA LEU A 89 -23.45 32.08 -17.84
C LEU A 89 -24.02 33.51 -17.82
N LEU A 90 -23.16 34.53 -17.73
CA LEU A 90 -23.53 35.94 -17.87
C LEU A 90 -23.84 36.32 -19.33
N GLN A 91 -23.50 35.48 -20.32
CA GLN A 91 -23.83 35.69 -21.73
C GLN A 91 -25.21 35.08 -22.06
N PRO A 92 -26.28 35.90 -22.25
CA PRO A 92 -27.66 35.41 -22.37
C PRO A 92 -27.86 34.49 -23.58
N ASN A 93 -27.16 34.80 -24.67
CA ASN A 93 -27.33 34.13 -25.97
C ASN A 93 -26.72 32.72 -26.04
N ARG A 94 -25.86 32.34 -25.08
CA ARG A 94 -25.22 31.01 -25.03
C ARG A 94 -25.50 30.24 -23.75
N ARG A 95 -26.48 30.68 -22.96
CA ARG A 95 -26.78 30.14 -21.62
C ARG A 95 -27.07 28.64 -21.61
N LYS A 96 -27.71 28.08 -22.65
CA LYS A 96 -27.95 26.63 -22.77
C LYS A 96 -26.65 25.83 -23.00
N LEU A 97 -25.71 26.37 -23.79
CA LEU A 97 -24.40 25.75 -24.04
C LEU A 97 -23.56 25.75 -22.75
N TRP A 98 -23.50 26.89 -22.05
CA TRP A 98 -22.76 27.02 -20.79
C TRP A 98 -23.32 26.16 -19.66
N LYS A 99 -24.64 25.97 -19.58
CA LYS A 99 -25.27 25.00 -18.66
C LYS A 99 -24.84 23.55 -18.94
N ARG A 100 -24.78 23.14 -20.21
CA ARG A 100 -24.30 21.79 -20.60
C ARG A 100 -22.83 21.60 -20.24
N ILE A 101 -21.97 22.59 -20.54
CA ILE A 101 -20.54 22.57 -20.20
C ILE A 101 -20.34 22.47 -18.69
N SER A 102 -21.08 23.26 -17.91
CA SER A 102 -21.01 23.23 -16.45
C SER A 102 -21.44 21.88 -15.87
N LEU A 103 -22.54 21.29 -16.37
CA LEU A 103 -22.99 19.97 -15.92
C LEU A 103 -21.95 18.88 -16.23
N THR A 104 -21.39 18.87 -17.44
CA THR A 104 -20.34 17.91 -17.82
C THR A 104 -19.05 18.09 -17.03
N ALA A 105 -18.68 19.33 -16.71
CA ALA A 105 -17.51 19.62 -15.89
C ALA A 105 -17.70 19.13 -14.45
N VAL A 106 -18.85 19.44 -13.84
CA VAL A 106 -19.17 18.99 -12.47
C VAL A 106 -19.22 17.46 -12.39
N SER A 107 -19.81 16.79 -13.38
CA SER A 107 -19.81 15.31 -13.41
C SER A 107 -18.41 14.74 -13.58
N GLY A 108 -17.55 15.36 -14.39
CA GLY A 108 -16.15 14.94 -14.56
C GLY A 108 -15.34 15.09 -13.27
N ILE A 109 -15.52 16.21 -12.58
CA ILE A 109 -14.91 16.49 -11.27
C ILE A 109 -15.38 15.48 -10.22
N ALA A 110 -16.69 15.22 -10.15
CA ALA A 110 -17.24 14.22 -9.23
C ALA A 110 -16.67 12.82 -9.48
N LEU A 111 -16.59 12.40 -10.75
CA LEU A 111 -16.01 11.12 -11.14
C LEU A 111 -14.53 11.02 -10.74
N MET A 112 -13.74 12.09 -10.95
CA MET A 112 -12.33 12.13 -10.55
C MET A 112 -12.15 12.06 -9.02
N MET A 113 -13.02 12.70 -8.23
CA MET A 113 -12.98 12.64 -6.77
C MET A 113 -13.27 11.22 -6.27
N VAL A 114 -14.24 10.52 -6.89
CA VAL A 114 -14.50 9.10 -6.61
C VAL A 114 -13.27 8.25 -6.93
N VAL A 115 -12.63 8.46 -8.08
CA VAL A 115 -11.40 7.73 -8.44
C VAL A 115 -10.30 7.96 -7.39
N SER A 116 -10.10 9.21 -6.92
CA SER A 116 -9.10 9.52 -5.90
C SER A 116 -9.35 8.78 -4.59
N LEU A 117 -10.61 8.82 -4.09
CA LEU A 117 -10.99 8.14 -2.85
C LEU A 117 -10.82 6.62 -2.96
N VAL A 118 -11.22 6.04 -4.10
CA VAL A 118 -11.05 4.62 -4.37
C VAL A 118 -9.57 4.24 -4.44
N THR A 119 -8.70 5.06 -5.05
CA THR A 119 -7.27 4.77 -5.08
C THR A 119 -6.60 4.82 -3.70
N ASP A 120 -6.97 5.77 -2.86
CA ASP A 120 -6.43 5.87 -1.50
C ASP A 120 -6.89 4.69 -0.63
N GLU A 121 -8.16 4.29 -0.76
CA GLU A 121 -8.72 3.10 -0.12
C GLU A 121 -8.01 1.80 -0.58
N ILE A 122 -7.75 1.66 -1.88
CA ILE A 122 -7.04 0.50 -2.44
C ILE A 122 -5.58 0.46 -1.96
N ILE A 123 -4.90 1.59 -1.88
CA ILE A 123 -3.52 1.67 -1.38
C ILE A 123 -3.48 1.27 0.11
N LEU A 124 -4.43 1.75 0.91
CA LEU A 124 -4.53 1.41 2.33
C LEU A 124 -4.85 -0.07 2.55
N ARG A 125 -5.74 -0.66 1.75
CA ARG A 125 -6.12 -2.08 1.83
C ARG A 125 -5.04 -3.05 1.34
N ASN A 126 -4.08 -2.58 0.58
CA ASN A 126 -2.97 -3.38 0.02
C ASN A 126 -1.64 -3.16 0.77
N LEU A 127 -1.67 -2.54 1.94
CA LEU A 127 -0.52 -2.53 2.83
C LEU A 127 -0.38 -3.92 3.45
N GLU A 128 0.72 -4.60 3.16
CA GLU A 128 1.15 -5.78 3.92
C GLU A 128 1.26 -5.38 5.40
N ASP A 129 0.52 -6.10 6.24
CA ASP A 129 0.27 -5.76 7.65
C ASP A 129 1.42 -6.19 8.56
N GLY A 130 2.14 -7.27 8.21
CA GLY A 130 3.16 -7.87 9.06
C GLY A 130 4.36 -8.45 8.30
N ILE A 131 5.43 -8.71 9.05
CA ILE A 131 6.68 -9.29 8.56
C ILE A 131 7.07 -10.46 9.45
N ILE A 132 7.49 -11.56 8.84
CA ILE A 132 8.08 -12.69 9.54
C ILE A 132 9.47 -12.29 10.06
N ILE A 133 9.68 -12.40 11.36
CA ILE A 133 10.95 -12.06 12.03
C ILE A 133 11.74 -13.30 12.45
N ALA A 134 11.08 -14.46 12.54
CA ALA A 134 11.75 -15.74 12.77
C ALA A 134 12.61 -16.12 11.56
N GLU A 135 13.77 -16.75 11.79
CA GLU A 135 14.66 -17.20 10.70
C GLU A 135 13.94 -18.14 9.74
N GLU A 136 13.15 -19.06 10.28
CA GLU A 136 12.33 -20.02 9.55
C GLU A 136 11.03 -20.30 10.32
N VAL A 137 9.90 -20.35 9.61
CA VAL A 137 8.60 -20.71 10.15
C VAL A 137 7.80 -21.56 9.16
N VAL A 138 7.19 -22.63 9.68
CA VAL A 138 6.34 -23.51 8.88
C VAL A 138 4.89 -23.03 8.97
N ALA A 139 4.35 -22.56 7.85
CA ALA A 139 2.93 -22.25 7.74
C ALA A 139 2.08 -23.52 7.70
N ARG A 140 0.92 -23.49 8.35
CA ARG A 140 0.05 -24.66 8.55
C ARG A 140 -1.38 -24.42 8.07
N LYS A 141 -2.09 -25.50 7.78
CA LYS A 141 -3.49 -25.44 7.31
C LYS A 141 -4.49 -25.09 8.40
N GLY A 142 -4.08 -25.10 9.67
CA GLY A 142 -4.90 -24.74 10.82
C GLY A 142 -4.08 -24.10 11.94
N ASP A 143 -4.78 -23.58 12.93
CA ASP A 143 -4.33 -22.82 14.10
C ASP A 143 -3.68 -23.71 15.17
N GLY A 144 -2.78 -24.61 14.76
CA GLY A 144 -2.13 -25.54 15.67
C GLY A 144 -0.98 -26.32 15.05
N ILE A 145 -0.04 -26.75 15.90
CA ILE A 145 1.16 -27.50 15.48
C ILE A 145 0.86 -28.88 14.89
N ALA A 146 -0.32 -29.45 15.20
CA ALA A 146 -0.74 -30.76 14.71
C ALA A 146 -1.24 -30.72 13.25
N TYR A 147 -1.59 -29.54 12.73
CA TYR A 147 -2.06 -29.40 11.36
C TYR A 147 -0.92 -29.57 10.35
N GLN A 148 -1.28 -30.12 9.18
CA GLN A 148 -0.37 -30.29 8.06
C GLN A 148 0.18 -28.94 7.58
N ARG A 149 1.35 -28.98 6.93
CA ARG A 149 1.97 -27.81 6.31
C ARG A 149 1.04 -27.25 5.21
N SER A 150 0.90 -25.93 5.17
CA SER A 150 0.23 -25.23 4.07
C SER A 150 1.11 -25.13 2.84
N PHE A 151 2.41 -24.96 3.04
CA PHE A 151 3.39 -24.81 1.97
C PHE A 151 4.38 -25.97 1.98
N VAL A 152 4.97 -26.23 0.81
CA VAL A 152 6.02 -27.24 0.65
C VAL A 152 7.28 -26.78 1.41
N ASP A 153 7.66 -25.52 1.19
CA ASP A 153 8.80 -24.87 1.82
C ASP A 153 8.35 -24.04 3.03
N SER A 154 9.25 -23.89 4.00
CA SER A 154 9.09 -22.97 5.11
C SER A 154 9.22 -21.52 4.64
N LEU A 155 8.59 -20.61 5.37
CA LEU A 155 8.78 -19.17 5.19
C LEU A 155 9.97 -18.69 6.02
N HIS A 156 10.66 -17.66 5.55
CA HIS A 156 11.85 -17.13 6.18
C HIS A 156 11.64 -15.68 6.63
N GLN A 157 12.59 -15.18 7.44
CA GLN A 157 12.60 -13.79 7.87
C GLN A 157 12.54 -12.82 6.68
N GLY A 158 11.77 -11.74 6.85
CA GLY A 158 11.58 -10.71 5.84
C GLY A 158 10.43 -10.96 4.87
N THR A 159 9.79 -12.13 4.95
CA THR A 159 8.56 -12.39 4.20
C THR A 159 7.43 -11.53 4.73
N GLU A 160 6.85 -10.74 3.83
CA GLU A 160 5.75 -9.82 4.11
C GLU A 160 4.42 -10.53 3.87
N PHE A 161 3.43 -10.25 4.70
CA PHE A 161 2.11 -10.87 4.61
C PHE A 161 1.00 -9.90 5.00
N ARG A 162 -0.21 -10.24 4.59
CA ARG A 162 -1.46 -9.63 5.05
C ARG A 162 -2.07 -10.48 6.16
N LEU A 163 -2.52 -9.85 7.24
CA LEU A 163 -3.20 -10.55 8.32
C LEU A 163 -4.68 -10.69 7.95
N LEU A 164 -5.16 -11.94 7.85
CA LEU A 164 -6.56 -12.24 7.58
C LEU A 164 -7.35 -12.44 8.88
N GLU A 165 -6.77 -13.16 9.84
CA GLU A 165 -7.39 -13.45 11.13
C GLU A 165 -6.32 -13.67 12.20
N GLU A 166 -6.62 -13.29 13.44
CA GLU A 166 -5.82 -13.62 14.62
C GLU A 166 -6.66 -14.49 15.56
N ARG A 167 -6.10 -15.63 15.97
CA ARG A 167 -6.79 -16.57 16.87
C ARG A 167 -5.80 -17.29 17.79
N ALA A 168 -5.98 -17.11 19.09
CA ALA A 168 -5.32 -17.90 20.14
C ALA A 168 -3.79 -18.10 19.94
N GLY A 169 -3.06 -17.03 19.63
CA GLY A 169 -1.61 -17.08 19.39
C GLY A 169 -1.19 -17.50 17.98
N TRP A 170 -2.13 -17.52 17.04
CA TRP A 170 -1.87 -17.79 15.63
C TRP A 170 -2.39 -16.67 14.74
N PHE A 171 -1.63 -16.38 13.70
CA PHE A 171 -2.03 -15.51 12.61
C PHE A 171 -2.37 -16.33 11.38
N TYR A 172 -3.58 -16.16 10.89
CA TYR A 172 -3.94 -16.57 9.54
C TYR A 172 -3.51 -15.48 8.58
N ILE A 173 -2.58 -15.82 7.70
CA ILE A 173 -1.90 -14.87 6.83
C ILE A 173 -2.17 -15.19 5.35
N GLU A 174 -2.13 -14.15 4.53
CA GLU A 174 -2.10 -14.23 3.07
C GLU A 174 -0.77 -13.65 2.57
N LEU A 175 -0.04 -14.43 1.78
CA LEU A 175 1.18 -14.00 1.10
C LEU A 175 0.84 -13.19 -0.15
N THR A 176 1.81 -12.45 -0.69
CA THR A 176 1.56 -11.56 -1.83
C THR A 176 1.16 -12.28 -3.12
N ASP A 177 1.42 -13.59 -3.21
CA ASP A 177 1.01 -14.47 -4.30
C ASP A 177 -0.39 -15.10 -4.11
N GLY A 178 -1.11 -14.74 -3.03
CA GLY A 178 -2.45 -15.22 -2.71
C GLY A 178 -2.50 -16.54 -1.94
N ARG A 179 -1.35 -17.14 -1.60
CA ARG A 179 -1.31 -18.33 -0.76
C ARG A 179 -1.62 -17.98 0.69
N THR A 180 -2.38 -18.84 1.37
CA THR A 180 -2.78 -18.64 2.76
C THR A 180 -2.29 -19.74 3.70
N GLY A 181 -2.13 -19.39 4.97
CA GLY A 181 -1.73 -20.34 6.00
C GLY A 181 -1.70 -19.73 7.39
N TRP A 182 -1.61 -20.58 8.40
CA TRP A 182 -1.49 -20.19 9.80
C TRP A 182 -0.04 -20.23 10.23
N ILE A 183 0.43 -19.19 10.89
CA ILE A 183 1.74 -19.11 11.54
C ILE A 183 1.57 -18.75 13.02
N PRO A 184 2.50 -19.14 13.92
CA PRO A 184 2.51 -18.64 15.28
C PRO A 184 2.70 -17.12 15.30
N ASP A 185 1.98 -16.42 16.16
CA ASP A 185 2.12 -14.98 16.34
C ASP A 185 3.54 -14.58 16.73
N SER A 186 4.21 -15.39 17.54
CA SER A 186 5.59 -15.19 18.00
C SER A 186 6.63 -15.20 16.86
N ALA A 187 6.28 -15.73 15.69
CA ALA A 187 7.19 -15.79 14.54
C ALA A 187 7.16 -14.52 13.69
N ALA A 188 6.20 -13.62 13.91
CA ALA A 188 5.96 -12.43 13.10
C ALA A 188 5.76 -11.18 13.95
N GLU A 189 5.95 -10.02 13.32
CA GLU A 189 5.66 -8.74 13.95
C GLU A 189 4.88 -7.85 12.98
N MET A 190 3.85 -7.18 13.50
CA MET A 190 3.02 -6.27 12.73
C MET A 190 3.74 -4.93 12.52
N VAL A 191 3.60 -4.36 11.31
CA VAL A 191 4.20 -3.06 10.96
C VAL A 191 3.60 -1.96 11.83
N LEU A 192 2.27 -1.91 11.86
CA LEU A 192 1.50 -1.12 12.79
C LEU A 192 1.17 -2.02 14.00
N PRO A 193 1.33 -1.54 15.24
CA PRO A 193 0.74 -2.25 16.37
C PRO A 193 -0.76 -2.41 16.10
N ALA A 194 -1.33 -3.58 16.38
CA ALA A 194 -2.76 -3.80 16.29
C ALA A 194 -3.46 -2.62 16.97
N SER A 195 -4.29 -1.90 16.22
CA SER A 195 -5.07 -0.82 16.79
C SER A 195 -5.94 -1.44 17.85
N ASP A 196 -5.62 -1.17 19.12
CA ASP A 196 -6.41 -1.58 20.27
C ASP A 196 -7.84 -1.12 19.97
N GLY A 197 -8.71 -2.08 19.64
CA GLY A 197 -10.04 -1.82 19.13
C GLY A 197 -10.82 -1.03 20.18
N ARG A 198 -11.14 0.22 19.87
CA ARG A 198 -12.21 0.97 20.52
C ARG A 198 -13.44 0.96 19.64
#